data_AF-A0A0R2DCT9-F1
#
_entry.id   AF-A0A0R2DCT9-F1
#
_cell.length_a   1.000
_cell.length_b   1.000
_cell.length_c   1.000
_cell.angle_alpha   90.00
_cell.angle_beta   90.00
_cell.angle_gamma   90.00
#
_symmetry.space_group_name_H-M   'P 1'
#
loop_
_entity.id
_entity.type
_entity.pdbx_description
1 polymer ?
#
loop_
_entity_poly.entity_id
_entity_poly.type
_entity_poly.pdbx_seq_one_letter_code
_entity_poly.pdbx_strand_id
1 'polypeptide(L)'
;MTVSGLTLLLLGGIVTPSVASADTTNSATVATTKTTNADSETFKIGQFELPYTTVITNDGSQQYPWFSKLPQTVKTSQLLDEDYQDEMFAFYPEDSSDPYRTNLMIRQKFNEVVNILRGQSDTSYRGSEGLIDQGYDQLPEEAHAGLSKLDYALYNASANVILGFNLKWLTKYQDGEATQQEIFDAFEKEVKPLFSGTNDMVQSEVNVNENLYDPAKTDGDTFKTTVKALLPTTKTKAGLNDVPNDQLKQINLPGTLKASLRAQNRPVMTYMKTLSDGIVQADGAFSGGIIILKIGPDAETTDPTPTPATSQAVTVHYVESTTMATRLPPTRR
;
A
#
# COMPACT_ATOMS: atom_id res chain seq x y z
N MET A 1 -59.57 25.56 -14.36
CA MET A 1 -60.62 24.57 -14.66
C MET A 1 -59.98 23.45 -15.47
N THR A 2 -60.06 22.22 -14.93
CA THR A 2 -60.16 20.90 -15.58
C THR A 2 -59.24 20.54 -16.76
N VAL A 3 -58.71 19.32 -16.94
CA VAL A 3 -58.51 18.10 -16.14
C VAL A 3 -57.82 17.11 -17.13
N SER A 4 -56.92 16.27 -16.60
CA SER A 4 -56.47 14.93 -17.01
C SER A 4 -56.23 14.52 -18.48
N GLY A 5 -55.11 13.83 -18.67
CA GLY A 5 -54.83 12.88 -19.75
C GLY A 5 -53.61 12.02 -19.44
N LEU A 6 -53.78 11.06 -18.53
CA LEU A 6 -52.82 10.06 -18.07
C LEU A 6 -52.58 8.99 -19.15
N THR A 7 -51.32 8.71 -19.53
CA THR A 7 -50.91 7.39 -20.02
C THR A 7 -49.58 6.97 -19.42
N LEU A 8 -49.66 5.83 -18.75
CA LEU A 8 -48.65 5.09 -18.01
C LEU A 8 -47.83 4.24 -19.01
N LEU A 9 -46.50 4.30 -18.97
CA LEU A 9 -45.65 3.20 -19.44
C LEU A 9 -44.46 3.07 -18.51
N LEU A 10 -44.51 2.00 -17.73
CA LEU A 10 -43.59 1.57 -16.71
C LEU A 10 -42.50 0.66 -17.32
N LEU A 11 -41.34 0.64 -16.65
CA LEU A 11 -40.34 -0.44 -16.52
C LEU A 11 -39.06 -0.37 -17.37
N GLY A 12 -38.01 0.08 -16.69
CA GLY A 12 -36.60 -0.17 -16.96
C GLY A 12 -35.78 0.39 -15.79
N GLY A 13 -35.83 -0.31 -14.64
CA GLY A 13 -35.42 0.19 -13.33
C GLY A 13 -33.97 0.65 -13.25
N ILE A 14 -33.79 1.89 -12.81
CA ILE A 14 -32.54 2.42 -12.28
C ILE A 14 -32.41 1.84 -10.87
N VAL A 15 -31.52 0.86 -10.69
CA VAL A 15 -31.02 0.51 -9.36
C VAL A 15 -29.77 1.35 -9.13
N THR A 16 -29.97 2.48 -8.48
CA THR A 16 -28.94 3.26 -7.81
C THR A 16 -28.18 2.37 -6.82
N PRO A 17 -26.85 2.26 -6.88
CA PRO A 17 -26.11 1.88 -5.68
C PRO A 17 -26.20 3.04 -4.69
N SER A 18 -26.95 2.82 -3.62
CA SER A 18 -26.83 3.60 -2.39
C SER A 18 -25.45 3.35 -1.80
N VAL A 19 -24.47 4.15 -2.22
CA VAL A 19 -23.24 4.33 -1.46
C VAL A 19 -23.61 5.09 -0.20
N ALA A 20 -23.55 4.40 0.94
CA ALA A 20 -23.44 5.06 2.22
C ALA A 20 -22.12 5.84 2.21
N SER A 21 -22.23 7.13 1.91
CA SER A 21 -21.12 8.06 2.04
C SER A 21 -20.95 8.31 3.54
N ALA A 22 -19.84 7.83 4.11
CA ALA A 22 -19.36 8.36 5.37
C ALA A 22 -18.94 9.82 5.11
N ASP A 23 -19.60 10.71 5.85
CA ASP A 23 -19.42 12.15 5.85
C ASP A 23 -17.95 12.49 6.16
N THR A 24 -17.24 13.06 5.19
CA THR A 24 -16.00 13.81 5.47
C THR A 24 -16.21 15.21 4.92
N THR A 25 -16.27 16.15 5.86
CA THR A 25 -16.34 17.58 5.60
C THR A 25 -15.01 18.02 4.97
N ASN A 26 -14.98 18.19 3.64
CA ASN A 26 -14.50 19.40 2.97
C ASN A 26 -14.47 19.24 1.43
N SER A 27 -15.23 20.12 0.78
CA SER A 27 -15.17 20.58 -0.62
C SER A 27 -14.87 19.57 -1.72
N ALA A 28 -15.95 19.14 -2.36
CA ALA A 28 -15.99 18.32 -3.56
C ALA A 28 -15.16 18.87 -4.73
N THR A 29 -14.29 18.02 -5.27
CA THR A 29 -14.16 17.90 -6.73
C THR A 29 -14.52 16.45 -7.07
N VAL A 30 -15.64 16.27 -7.77
CA VAL A 30 -16.13 14.96 -8.20
C VAL A 30 -15.13 14.40 -9.21
N ALA A 31 -14.26 13.49 -8.78
CA ALA A 31 -13.42 12.71 -9.67
C ALA A 31 -14.33 11.76 -10.47
N THR A 32 -14.41 11.96 -11.77
CA THR A 32 -15.02 10.99 -12.68
C THR A 32 -14.03 9.86 -12.89
N THR A 33 -14.20 8.76 -12.17
CA THR A 33 -13.53 7.49 -12.48
C THR A 33 -14.07 7.01 -13.82
N LYS A 34 -13.34 7.33 -14.90
CA LYS A 34 -13.62 6.77 -16.22
C LYS A 34 -13.22 5.29 -16.15
N THR A 35 -14.18 4.39 -16.29
CA THR A 35 -13.93 2.97 -16.55
C THR A 35 -13.38 2.84 -17.97
N THR A 36 -12.09 3.09 -18.14
CA THR A 36 -11.34 2.69 -19.34
C THR A 36 -10.82 1.26 -19.15
N ASN A 37 -10.76 0.50 -20.24
CA ASN A 37 -10.35 -0.91 -20.24
C ASN A 37 -8.92 -1.05 -19.64
N ALA A 38 -8.85 -1.50 -18.39
CA ALA A 38 -7.66 -1.43 -17.54
C ALA A 38 -6.51 -2.39 -17.91
N ASP A 39 -6.74 -3.30 -18.86
CA ASP A 39 -5.84 -4.43 -19.11
C ASP A 39 -4.65 -4.13 -20.05
N SER A 40 -4.58 -2.95 -20.66
CA SER A 40 -3.48 -2.61 -21.60
C SER A 40 -3.14 -1.13 -21.77
N GLU A 41 -3.73 -0.23 -20.99
CA GLU A 41 -3.40 1.20 -21.08
C GLU A 41 -2.04 1.47 -20.44
N THR A 42 -1.12 2.02 -21.24
CA THR A 42 0.18 2.49 -20.76
C THR A 42 0.04 3.94 -20.30
N PHE A 43 0.30 4.20 -19.02
CA PHE A 43 0.22 5.53 -18.44
C PHE A 43 1.60 6.15 -18.30
N LYS A 44 1.75 7.43 -18.67
CA LYS A 44 2.94 8.22 -18.35
C LYS A 44 2.73 8.96 -17.03
N ILE A 45 3.63 8.75 -16.08
CA ILE A 45 3.61 9.43 -14.80
C ILE A 45 4.34 10.77 -14.92
N GLY A 46 3.61 11.87 -14.75
CA GLY A 46 4.20 13.22 -14.77
C GLY A 46 4.31 13.85 -13.38
N GLN A 47 3.68 13.26 -12.37
CA GLN A 47 3.74 13.70 -10.98
C GLN A 47 3.81 12.51 -10.04
N PHE A 48 4.54 12.67 -8.95
CA PHE A 48 4.62 11.70 -7.87
C PHE A 48 4.19 12.35 -6.57
N GLU A 49 3.47 11.61 -5.75
CA GLU A 49 3.45 11.88 -4.33
C GLU A 49 4.74 11.37 -3.68
N LEU A 50 5.29 12.14 -2.76
CA LEU A 50 6.38 11.68 -1.91
C LEU A 50 5.89 10.58 -0.97
N PRO A 51 6.74 9.65 -0.53
CA PRO A 51 6.31 8.53 0.27
C PRO A 51 5.83 8.95 1.66
N TYR A 52 4.94 8.12 2.19
CA TYR A 52 4.28 8.31 3.47
C TYR A 52 4.06 6.96 4.16
N THR A 53 3.83 6.99 5.47
CA THR A 53 3.32 5.84 6.22
C THR A 53 1.84 6.01 6.47
N THR A 54 1.05 4.97 6.19
CA THR A 54 -0.37 4.96 6.55
C THR A 54 -0.54 4.36 7.94
N VAL A 55 -1.15 5.11 8.85
CA VAL A 55 -1.60 4.59 10.15
C VAL A 55 -3.11 4.39 10.09
N ILE A 56 -3.54 3.16 10.32
CA ILE A 56 -4.95 2.78 10.38
C ILE A 56 -5.33 2.67 11.84
N THR A 57 -6.34 3.44 12.25
CA THR A 57 -6.96 3.37 13.57
C THR A 57 -8.41 2.90 13.42
N ASN A 58 -9.15 2.83 14.53
CA ASN A 58 -10.58 2.53 14.47
C ASN A 58 -11.41 3.70 13.93
N ASP A 59 -10.87 4.93 14.00
CA ASP A 59 -11.54 6.15 13.54
C ASP A 59 -11.26 6.45 12.06
N GLY A 60 -10.35 5.70 11.44
CA GLY A 60 -9.99 5.85 10.03
C GLY A 60 -8.49 5.71 9.78
N SER A 61 -8.09 5.99 8.54
CA SER A 61 -6.69 5.99 8.10
C SER A 61 -6.14 7.40 7.99
N GLN A 62 -4.91 7.61 8.46
CA GLN A 62 -4.16 8.85 8.31
C GLN A 62 -2.81 8.58 7.65
N GLN A 63 -2.38 9.46 6.76
CA GLN A 63 -1.07 9.41 6.12
C GLN A 63 -0.09 10.34 6.83
N TYR A 64 1.13 9.85 7.03
CA TYR A 64 2.25 10.56 7.67
C TYR A 64 3.39 10.70 6.67
N PRO A 65 3.59 11.89 6.07
CA PRO A 65 4.67 12.14 5.12
C PRO A 65 6.05 11.86 5.71
N TRP A 66 6.91 11.15 4.97
CA TRP A 66 8.31 10.96 5.40
C TRP A 66 9.10 12.27 5.33
N PHE A 67 8.73 13.13 4.38
CA PHE A 67 9.37 14.41 4.13
C PHE A 67 8.41 15.58 4.42
N SER A 68 7.99 15.70 5.69
CA SER A 68 6.94 16.65 6.13
C SER A 68 7.20 18.14 5.84
N LYS A 69 8.45 18.53 5.54
CA LYS A 69 8.81 19.92 5.18
C LYS A 69 8.76 20.17 3.67
N LEU A 70 8.61 19.12 2.86
CA LEU A 70 8.58 19.22 1.41
C LEU A 70 7.14 19.21 0.90
N PRO A 71 6.88 19.72 -0.32
CA PRO A 71 5.61 19.51 -0.99
C PRO A 71 5.33 18.01 -1.14
N GLN A 72 4.13 17.58 -0.76
CA GLN A 72 3.75 16.16 -0.83
C GLN A 72 3.62 15.66 -2.26
N THR A 73 3.40 16.56 -3.23
CA THR A 73 3.34 16.23 -4.66
C THR A 73 4.43 17.00 -5.39
N VAL A 74 5.18 16.27 -6.22
CA VAL A 74 6.33 16.78 -6.98
C VAL A 74 6.22 16.34 -8.43
N LYS A 75 6.57 17.22 -9.38
CA LYS A 75 6.61 16.85 -10.78
C LYS A 75 7.83 15.98 -11.05
N THR A 76 7.69 14.99 -11.93
CA THR A 76 8.82 14.15 -12.38
C THR A 76 9.99 15.01 -12.87
N SER A 77 9.70 16.08 -13.62
CA SER A 77 10.74 16.99 -14.12
C SER A 77 11.50 17.74 -13.01
N GLN A 78 10.86 18.03 -11.88
CA GLN A 78 11.50 18.69 -10.74
C GLN A 78 12.38 17.72 -9.96
N LEU A 79 11.95 16.47 -9.80
CA LEU A 79 12.75 15.43 -9.13
C LEU A 79 14.06 15.10 -9.86
N LEU A 80 14.14 15.38 -11.16
CA LEU A 80 15.34 15.17 -11.96
C LEU A 80 16.26 16.39 -12.01
N ASP A 81 15.82 17.54 -11.48
CA ASP A 81 16.57 18.78 -11.43
C ASP A 81 17.48 18.79 -10.19
N GLU A 82 18.78 19.03 -10.37
CA GLU A 82 19.78 19.00 -9.29
C GLU A 82 19.61 20.19 -8.34
N ASP A 83 19.31 21.38 -8.86
CA ASP A 83 19.10 22.59 -8.05
C ASP A 83 17.86 22.41 -7.16
N TYR A 84 16.79 21.83 -7.71
CA TYR A 84 15.60 21.50 -6.92
C TYR A 84 15.90 20.49 -5.81
N GLN A 85 16.71 19.46 -6.08
CA GLN A 85 17.12 18.49 -5.06
C GLN A 85 17.94 19.14 -3.95
N ASP A 86 18.85 20.05 -4.31
CA ASP A 86 19.63 20.83 -3.34
C ASP A 86 18.74 21.75 -2.48
N GLU A 87 17.73 22.39 -3.08
CA GLU A 87 16.69 23.13 -2.34
C GLU A 87 15.93 22.22 -1.36
N MET A 88 15.54 21.01 -1.78
CA MET A 88 14.88 20.04 -0.89
C MET A 88 15.80 19.65 0.29
N PHE A 89 17.09 19.44 0.05
CA PHE A 89 18.06 19.14 1.11
C PHE A 89 18.27 20.29 2.08
N ALA A 90 18.10 21.54 1.65
CA ALA A 90 18.20 22.70 2.53
C ALA A 90 17.13 22.71 3.65
N PHE A 91 15.97 22.05 3.46
CA PHE A 91 14.96 21.88 4.51
C PHE A 91 15.37 20.89 5.62
N TYR A 92 16.37 20.05 5.34
CA TYR A 92 16.92 19.05 6.26
C TYR A 92 18.44 19.21 6.40
N PRO A 93 18.92 20.33 6.96
CA PRO A 93 20.35 20.58 7.08
C PRO A 93 21.02 19.50 7.94
N GLU A 94 22.20 19.05 7.53
CA GLU A 94 22.98 18.12 8.35
C GLU A 94 23.32 18.78 9.69
N ASP A 95 22.89 18.12 10.77
CA ASP A 95 23.21 18.52 12.12
C ASP A 95 24.17 17.51 12.72
N SER A 96 25.46 17.87 12.75
CA SER A 96 26.51 17.05 13.38
C SER A 96 26.35 16.91 14.89
N SER A 97 25.51 17.74 15.53
CA SER A 97 25.19 17.66 16.95
C SER A 97 24.02 16.71 17.26
N ASP A 98 23.25 16.29 16.26
CA ASP A 98 22.25 15.25 16.41
C ASP A 98 22.94 13.88 16.53
N PRO A 99 22.92 13.24 17.71
CA PRO A 99 23.60 11.96 17.92
C PRO A 99 23.04 10.83 17.04
N TYR A 100 21.84 10.99 16.47
CA TYR A 100 21.18 10.00 15.62
C TYR A 100 21.23 10.37 14.13
N ARG A 101 21.81 11.53 13.78
CA ARG A 101 21.96 12.03 12.40
C ARG A 101 20.66 11.96 11.60
N THR A 102 19.55 12.31 12.24
CA THR A 102 18.18 12.19 11.74
C THR A 102 18.02 12.84 10.37
N ASN A 103 18.51 14.08 10.20
CA ASN A 103 18.44 14.77 8.92
C ASN A 103 19.30 14.10 7.83
N LEU A 104 20.47 13.55 8.17
CA LEU A 104 21.25 12.79 7.19
C LEU A 104 20.46 11.57 6.68
N MET A 105 19.79 10.85 7.59
CA MET A 105 18.97 9.69 7.22
C MET A 105 17.81 10.09 6.32
N ILE A 106 17.17 11.23 6.58
CA ILE A 106 16.13 11.79 5.70
C ILE A 106 16.71 12.08 4.32
N ARG A 107 17.88 12.74 4.23
CA ARG A 107 18.52 13.04 2.94
C ARG A 107 18.89 11.78 2.16
N GLN A 108 19.44 10.77 2.83
CA GLN A 108 19.72 9.46 2.23
C GLN A 108 18.45 8.80 1.70
N LYS A 109 17.36 8.82 2.48
CA LYS A 109 16.08 8.27 2.05
C LYS A 109 15.48 9.04 0.88
N PHE A 110 15.60 10.37 0.87
CA PHE A 110 15.15 11.17 -0.27
C PHE A 110 15.92 10.83 -1.54
N ASN A 111 17.25 10.64 -1.45
CA ASN A 111 18.06 10.18 -2.58
C ASN A 111 17.63 8.79 -3.09
N GLU A 112 17.34 7.84 -2.20
CA GLU A 112 16.80 6.53 -2.60
C GLU A 112 15.50 6.68 -3.38
N VAL A 113 14.57 7.50 -2.87
CA VAL A 113 13.27 7.78 -3.49
C VAL A 113 13.44 8.42 -4.87
N VAL A 114 14.28 9.45 -4.99
CA VAL A 114 14.57 10.11 -6.27
C VAL A 114 15.14 9.11 -7.29
N ASN A 115 16.04 8.24 -6.86
CA ASN A 115 16.63 7.21 -7.73
C ASN A 115 15.59 6.19 -8.20
N ILE A 116 14.70 5.74 -7.32
CA ILE A 116 13.58 4.84 -7.68
C ILE A 116 12.67 5.53 -8.69
N LEU A 117 12.28 6.78 -8.42
CA LEU A 117 11.37 7.54 -9.27
C LEU A 117 11.94 7.82 -10.66
N ARG A 118 13.25 8.09 -10.76
CA ARG A 118 13.95 8.24 -12.03
C ARG A 118 13.88 6.96 -12.88
N GLY A 119 13.92 5.78 -12.24
CA GLY A 119 13.77 4.50 -12.91
C GLY A 119 12.32 4.17 -13.33
N GLN A 120 11.33 4.82 -12.72
CA GLN A 120 9.91 4.55 -12.96
C GLN A 120 9.23 5.50 -13.95
N SER A 121 9.83 6.65 -14.26
CA SER A 121 9.21 7.66 -15.12
C SER A 121 8.89 7.19 -16.55
N ASP A 122 9.61 6.18 -17.04
CA ASP A 122 9.41 5.58 -18.37
C ASP A 122 8.69 4.22 -18.34
N THR A 123 8.26 3.77 -17.15
CA THR A 123 7.63 2.46 -16.97
C THR A 123 6.14 2.53 -17.31
N SER A 124 5.69 1.54 -18.08
CA SER A 124 4.27 1.33 -18.36
C SER A 124 3.68 0.32 -17.36
N TYR A 125 2.50 0.61 -16.84
CA TYR A 125 1.84 -0.24 -15.84
C TYR A 125 0.56 -0.84 -16.40
N ARG A 126 0.25 -2.07 -15.99
CA ARG A 126 -1.06 -2.69 -16.27
C ARG A 126 -2.01 -2.38 -15.12
N GLY A 127 -3.09 -1.68 -15.42
CA GLY A 127 -3.95 -1.09 -14.41
C GLY A 127 -4.71 -2.09 -13.53
N SER A 128 -5.00 -3.28 -14.06
CA SER A 128 -5.72 -4.35 -13.37
C SER A 128 -4.84 -5.21 -12.45
N GLU A 129 -3.53 -5.20 -12.65
CA GLU A 129 -2.57 -5.94 -11.81
C GLU A 129 -2.36 -5.23 -10.47
N GLY A 130 -2.06 -5.98 -9.41
CA GLY A 130 -1.67 -5.42 -8.12
C GLY A 130 -0.26 -4.82 -8.15
N LEU A 131 0.07 -3.97 -7.19
CA LEU A 131 1.46 -3.49 -7.02
C LEU A 131 2.43 -4.66 -6.82
N ILE A 132 1.97 -5.72 -6.15
CA ILE A 132 2.76 -6.92 -5.93
C ILE A 132 3.01 -7.71 -7.22
N ASP A 133 2.05 -7.73 -8.14
CA ASP A 133 2.19 -8.42 -9.42
C ASP A 133 3.30 -7.74 -10.24
N GLN A 134 3.30 -6.40 -10.29
CA GLN A 134 4.33 -5.64 -10.98
C GLN A 134 5.73 -5.90 -10.41
N GLY A 135 5.89 -5.86 -9.08
CA GLY A 135 7.19 -6.10 -8.45
C GLY A 135 7.68 -7.53 -8.63
N TYR A 136 6.77 -8.51 -8.52
CA TYR A 136 7.10 -9.92 -8.70
C TYR A 136 7.48 -10.25 -10.16
N ASP A 137 6.71 -9.75 -11.13
CA ASP A 137 6.93 -10.02 -12.54
C ASP A 137 8.23 -9.37 -13.07
N GLN A 138 8.78 -8.38 -12.34
CA GLN A 138 10.10 -7.77 -12.62
C GLN A 138 11.28 -8.56 -12.03
N LEU A 139 11.05 -9.57 -11.21
CA LEU A 139 12.14 -10.39 -10.68
C LEU A 139 12.81 -11.21 -11.80
N PRO A 140 14.13 -11.47 -11.69
CA PRO A 140 14.80 -12.39 -12.60
C PRO A 140 14.14 -13.78 -12.62
N GLU A 141 14.18 -14.48 -13.76
CA GLU A 141 13.52 -15.78 -13.96
C GLU A 141 13.97 -16.82 -12.92
N GLU A 142 15.25 -16.78 -12.53
CA GLU A 142 15.82 -17.62 -11.48
C GLU A 142 15.17 -17.41 -10.10
N ALA A 143 14.65 -16.21 -9.81
CA ALA A 143 13.95 -15.91 -8.57
C ALA A 143 12.56 -16.54 -8.55
N HIS A 144 11.89 -16.69 -9.70
CA HIS A 144 10.55 -17.27 -9.79
C HIS A 144 10.53 -18.78 -9.49
N ALA A 145 11.65 -19.49 -9.69
CA ALA A 145 11.72 -20.93 -9.50
C ALA A 145 11.52 -21.39 -8.03
N GLY A 146 11.68 -20.48 -7.06
CA GLY A 146 11.56 -20.79 -5.63
C GLY A 146 10.72 -19.80 -4.82
N LEU A 147 10.08 -18.84 -5.49
CA LEU A 147 9.33 -17.77 -4.84
C LEU A 147 7.94 -17.67 -5.45
N SER A 148 6.90 -17.79 -4.64
CA SER A 148 5.54 -17.49 -5.10
C SER A 148 5.23 -15.99 -4.97
N LYS A 149 4.22 -15.51 -5.70
CA LYS A 149 3.67 -14.15 -5.52
C LYS A 149 3.27 -13.87 -4.07
N LEU A 150 2.68 -14.88 -3.41
CA LEU A 150 2.28 -14.77 -2.00
C LEU A 150 3.50 -14.62 -1.08
N ASP A 151 4.57 -15.38 -1.33
CA ASP A 151 5.81 -15.25 -0.55
C ASP A 151 6.44 -13.87 -0.73
N TYR A 152 6.44 -13.34 -1.96
CA TYR A 152 6.94 -11.99 -2.22
C TYR A 152 6.08 -10.93 -1.50
N ALA A 153 4.76 -11.12 -1.44
CA ALA A 153 3.86 -10.25 -0.67
C ALA A 153 4.16 -10.32 0.82
N LEU A 154 4.34 -11.53 1.34
CA LEU A 154 4.66 -11.77 2.75
C LEU A 154 6.02 -11.18 3.14
N TYR A 155 7.01 -11.25 2.26
CA TYR A 155 8.32 -10.61 2.47
C TYR A 155 8.18 -9.09 2.57
N ASN A 156 7.45 -8.45 1.65
CA ASN A 156 7.23 -7.01 1.74
C ASN A 156 6.39 -6.63 2.98
N ALA A 157 5.41 -7.45 3.35
CA ALA A 157 4.57 -7.20 4.52
C ALA A 157 5.31 -7.47 5.85
N SER A 158 6.30 -8.36 5.88
CA SER A 158 7.06 -8.66 7.10
C SER A 158 7.88 -7.46 7.57
N ALA A 159 8.42 -6.66 6.65
CA ALA A 159 9.10 -5.41 6.98
C ALA A 159 8.19 -4.45 7.77
N ASN A 160 6.90 -4.35 7.41
CA ASN A 160 5.92 -3.53 8.14
C ASN A 160 5.60 -4.10 9.53
N VAL A 161 5.53 -5.42 9.66
CA VAL A 161 5.32 -6.09 10.96
C VAL A 161 6.51 -5.86 11.88
N ILE A 162 7.74 -6.01 11.37
CA ILE A 162 8.97 -5.78 12.13
C ILE A 162 9.09 -4.31 12.53
N LEU A 163 8.80 -3.38 11.61
CA LEU A 163 8.70 -1.95 11.91
C LEU A 163 7.69 -1.69 13.05
N GLY A 164 6.50 -2.28 12.94
CA GLY A 164 5.44 -2.17 13.94
C GLY A 164 5.86 -2.73 15.29
N PHE A 165 6.55 -3.87 15.31
CA PHE A 165 7.09 -4.49 16.52
C PHE A 165 8.11 -3.56 17.19
N ASN A 166 9.04 -2.99 16.41
CA ASN A 166 10.05 -2.07 16.92
C ASN A 166 9.41 -0.82 17.52
N LEU A 167 8.49 -0.19 16.80
CA LEU A 167 7.79 0.99 17.29
C LEU A 167 7.00 0.68 18.56
N LYS A 168 6.30 -0.46 18.64
CA LYS A 168 5.53 -0.87 19.81
C LYS A 168 6.42 -1.11 21.02
N TRP A 169 7.34 -2.07 20.91
CA TRP A 169 8.04 -2.62 22.06
C TRP A 169 9.20 -1.74 22.50
N LEU A 170 9.91 -1.10 21.59
CA LEU A 170 10.99 -0.17 21.97
C LEU A 170 10.43 1.08 22.65
N THR A 171 9.23 1.54 22.26
CA THR A 171 8.53 2.62 22.97
C THR A 171 8.17 2.20 24.39
N LYS A 172 7.63 0.99 24.59
CA LYS A 172 7.35 0.46 25.94
C LYS A 172 8.60 0.38 26.80
N TYR A 173 9.72 -0.09 26.25
CA TYR A 173 10.99 -0.14 26.98
C TYR A 173 11.53 1.24 27.35
N GLN A 174 11.46 2.20 26.41
CA GLN A 174 11.89 3.57 26.68
C GLN A 174 11.05 4.24 27.79
N ASP A 175 9.75 3.95 27.83
CA ASP A 175 8.82 4.45 28.85
C ASP A 175 8.90 3.66 30.17
N GLY A 176 9.73 2.61 30.26
CA GLY A 176 9.89 1.77 31.45
C GLY A 176 8.73 0.79 31.68
N GLU A 177 7.85 0.60 30.69
CA GLU A 177 6.70 -0.31 30.74
C GLU A 177 7.04 -1.75 30.31
N ALA A 178 8.24 -1.98 29.76
CA ALA A 178 8.73 -3.29 29.39
C ALA A 178 10.23 -3.42 29.69
N THR A 179 10.62 -4.62 30.10
CA THR A 179 12.02 -5.04 30.24
C THR A 179 12.55 -5.58 28.91
N GLN A 180 13.87 -5.69 28.80
CA GLN A 180 14.51 -6.33 27.64
C GLN A 180 14.01 -7.76 27.43
N GLN A 181 13.93 -8.56 28.50
CA GLN A 181 13.49 -9.95 28.39
C GLN A 181 12.04 -10.05 27.91
N GLU A 182 11.15 -9.15 28.34
CA GLU A 182 9.77 -9.11 27.84
C GLU A 182 9.70 -8.79 26.35
N ILE A 183 10.61 -7.96 25.83
CA ILE A 183 10.71 -7.71 24.38
C ILE A 183 11.15 -8.98 23.64
N PHE A 184 12.16 -9.68 24.15
CA PHE A 184 12.67 -10.90 23.54
C PHE A 184 11.58 -11.96 23.46
N ASP A 185 10.89 -12.18 24.60
CA ASP A 185 9.73 -13.04 24.70
C ASP A 185 8.60 -12.63 23.75
N ALA A 186 8.36 -11.33 23.58
CA ALA A 186 7.32 -10.84 22.69
C ALA A 186 7.66 -11.05 21.22
N PHE A 187 8.93 -10.99 20.81
CA PHE A 187 9.31 -11.29 19.43
C PHE A 187 8.98 -12.75 19.08
N GLU A 188 9.32 -13.68 19.98
CA GLU A 188 9.00 -15.11 19.86
C GLU A 188 7.49 -15.37 19.83
N LYS A 189 6.70 -14.65 20.62
CA LYS A 189 5.26 -14.90 20.80
C LYS A 189 4.37 -14.15 19.82
N GLU A 190 4.78 -12.96 19.36
CA GLU A 190 3.94 -12.09 18.52
C GLU A 190 4.41 -12.02 17.06
N VAL A 191 5.72 -12.14 16.77
CA VAL A 191 6.26 -11.98 15.40
C VAL A 191 6.46 -13.33 14.73
N LYS A 192 7.27 -14.23 15.31
CA LYS A 192 7.60 -15.51 14.66
C LYS A 192 6.39 -16.35 14.25
N PRO A 193 5.29 -16.45 15.04
CA PRO A 193 4.12 -17.23 14.65
C PRO A 193 3.42 -16.70 13.39
N LEU A 194 3.50 -15.38 13.12
CA LEU A 194 2.90 -14.77 11.93
C LEU A 194 3.56 -15.21 10.62
N PHE A 195 4.81 -15.68 10.70
CA PHE A 195 5.59 -16.12 9.55
C PHE A 195 5.93 -17.61 9.63
N SER A 196 5.38 -18.36 10.59
CA SER A 196 5.66 -19.80 10.67
C SER A 196 5.21 -20.52 9.39
N GLY A 197 6.11 -21.30 8.80
CA GLY A 197 5.84 -22.05 7.57
C GLY A 197 5.92 -21.23 6.28
N THR A 198 6.39 -19.98 6.31
CA THR A 198 6.76 -19.24 5.10
C THR A 198 8.10 -19.72 4.54
N ASN A 199 8.43 -19.31 3.32
CA ASN A 199 9.69 -19.66 2.69
C ASN A 199 10.93 -19.01 3.36
N ASP A 200 12.11 -19.46 2.94
CA ASP A 200 13.41 -19.03 3.48
C ASP A 200 13.66 -17.53 3.32
N MET A 201 13.11 -16.87 2.29
CA MET A 201 13.29 -15.43 2.07
C MET A 201 12.58 -14.62 3.16
N VAL A 202 11.32 -14.95 3.45
CA VAL A 202 10.55 -14.32 4.53
C VAL A 202 11.18 -14.66 5.88
N GLN A 203 11.59 -15.92 6.08
CA GLN A 203 12.26 -16.34 7.31
C GLN A 203 13.59 -15.59 7.52
N SER A 204 14.38 -15.40 6.47
CA SER A 204 15.64 -14.66 6.54
C SER A 204 15.43 -13.23 7.03
N GLU A 205 14.42 -12.53 6.52
CA GLU A 205 14.07 -11.17 6.97
C GLU A 205 13.73 -11.12 8.47
N VAL A 206 12.94 -12.09 8.95
CA VAL A 206 12.61 -12.22 10.38
C VAL A 206 13.86 -12.53 11.19
N ASN A 207 14.71 -13.45 10.72
CA ASN A 207 15.91 -13.91 11.42
C ASN A 207 17.03 -12.86 11.47
N VAL A 208 17.14 -11.97 10.47
CA VAL A 208 18.08 -10.84 10.50
C VAL A 208 17.78 -9.94 11.70
N ASN A 209 16.49 -9.75 12.01
CA ASN A 209 16.04 -8.95 13.14
C ASN A 209 16.11 -9.70 14.47
N GLU A 210 16.02 -11.03 14.46
CA GLU A 210 16.12 -11.88 15.66
C GLU A 210 17.43 -11.67 16.43
N ASN A 211 18.54 -11.35 15.76
CA ASN A 211 19.82 -11.12 16.44
C ASN A 211 19.75 -10.03 17.52
N LEU A 212 18.92 -9.00 17.31
CA LEU A 212 18.70 -7.93 18.30
C LEU A 212 17.88 -8.43 19.51
N TYR A 213 17.07 -9.47 19.33
CA TYR A 213 16.15 -10.00 20.34
C TYR A 213 16.61 -11.35 20.93
N ASP A 214 17.84 -11.76 20.63
CA ASP A 214 18.42 -13.02 21.08
C ASP A 214 19.25 -12.78 22.36
N PRO A 215 18.87 -13.37 23.52
CA PRO A 215 19.60 -13.22 24.77
C PRO A 215 21.02 -13.80 24.74
N ALA A 216 21.33 -14.70 23.81
CA ALA A 216 22.68 -15.23 23.63
C ALA A 216 23.58 -14.27 22.82
N LYS A 217 23.00 -13.29 22.11
CA LYS A 217 23.73 -12.39 21.20
C LYS A 217 23.75 -10.94 21.63
N THR A 218 22.78 -10.51 22.43
CA THR A 218 22.61 -9.10 22.81
C THR A 218 22.52 -8.94 24.33
N ASP A 219 23.60 -8.43 24.94
CA ASP A 219 23.62 -8.04 26.35
C ASP A 219 22.79 -6.77 26.63
N GLY A 220 22.58 -6.43 27.90
CA GLY A 220 21.72 -5.31 28.29
C GLY A 220 22.25 -3.92 27.96
N ASP A 221 23.55 -3.70 27.96
CA ASP A 221 24.13 -2.40 27.62
C ASP A 221 24.12 -2.18 26.10
N THR A 222 24.42 -3.24 25.35
CA THR A 222 24.31 -3.28 23.88
C THR A 222 22.86 -3.08 23.46
N PHE A 223 21.90 -3.77 24.09
CA PHE A 223 20.48 -3.60 23.81
C PHE A 223 20.04 -2.16 24.07
N LYS A 224 20.32 -1.63 25.27
CA LYS A 224 19.95 -0.26 25.66
C LYS A 224 20.52 0.79 24.71
N THR A 225 21.77 0.65 24.31
CA THR A 225 22.42 1.57 23.35
C THR A 225 21.77 1.47 21.97
N THR A 226 21.49 0.25 21.51
CA THR A 226 20.82 0.02 20.23
C THR A 226 19.42 0.61 20.22
N VAL A 227 18.61 0.38 21.27
CA VAL A 227 17.25 0.91 21.38
C VAL A 227 17.22 2.44 21.37
N LYS A 228 18.15 3.08 22.09
CA LYS A 228 18.28 4.54 22.10
C LYS A 228 18.49 5.14 20.71
N ALA A 229 19.23 4.46 19.84
CA ALA A 229 19.44 4.90 18.47
C ALA A 229 18.32 4.46 17.52
N LEU A 230 17.83 3.23 17.69
CA LEU A 230 16.92 2.60 16.75
C LEU A 230 15.53 3.22 16.78
N LEU A 231 14.95 3.51 17.95
CA LEU A 231 13.60 4.08 18.04
C LEU A 231 13.47 5.45 17.35
N PRO A 232 14.29 6.49 17.67
CA PRO A 232 14.17 7.79 17.00
C PRO A 232 14.46 7.70 15.48
N THR A 233 15.43 6.87 15.09
CA THR A 233 15.73 6.63 13.67
C THR A 233 14.55 5.99 12.95
N THR A 234 13.91 5.00 13.57
CA THR A 234 12.75 4.29 13.02
C THR A 234 11.54 5.20 12.90
N LYS A 235 11.23 6.00 13.93
CA LYS A 235 10.16 7.00 13.88
C LYS A 235 10.38 7.98 12.72
N THR A 236 11.61 8.49 12.58
CA THR A 236 11.92 9.44 11.53
C THR A 236 11.80 8.82 10.14
N LYS A 237 12.39 7.65 9.91
CA LYS A 237 12.35 6.98 8.60
C LYS A 237 10.94 6.67 8.14
N ALA A 238 10.02 6.43 9.07
CA ALA A 238 8.61 6.18 8.78
C ALA A 238 7.74 7.46 8.83
N GLY A 239 8.31 8.65 9.04
CA GLY A 239 7.53 9.90 9.17
C GLY A 239 6.64 9.98 10.41
N LEU A 240 6.90 9.16 11.44
CA LEU A 240 6.05 9.00 12.63
C LEU A 240 6.53 9.83 13.83
N ASN A 241 7.30 10.90 13.59
CA ASN A 241 7.83 11.75 14.66
C ASN A 241 6.72 12.38 15.51
N ASP A 242 5.61 12.75 14.87
CA ASP A 242 4.46 13.38 15.52
C ASP A 242 3.42 12.38 16.05
N VAL A 243 3.63 11.08 15.87
CA VAL A 243 2.74 10.06 16.44
C VAL A 243 3.04 9.90 17.94
N PRO A 244 2.03 10.05 18.82
CA PRO A 244 2.22 9.90 20.26
C PRO A 244 2.68 8.48 20.63
N ASN A 245 3.59 8.39 21.60
CA ASN A 245 4.09 7.11 22.11
C ASN A 245 2.95 6.18 22.57
N ASP A 246 1.92 6.73 23.21
CA ASP A 246 0.75 5.96 23.65
C ASP A 246 0.00 5.29 22.51
N GLN A 247 0.00 5.87 21.30
CA GLN A 247 -0.56 5.22 20.12
C GLN A 247 0.38 4.14 19.57
N LEU A 248 1.68 4.41 19.50
CA LEU A 248 2.67 3.43 19.01
C LEU A 248 2.69 2.15 19.86
N LYS A 249 2.50 2.28 21.18
CA LYS A 249 2.39 1.14 22.11
C LYS A 249 1.18 0.22 21.84
N GLN A 250 0.21 0.69 21.04
CA GLN A 250 -1.02 -0.02 20.68
C GLN A 250 -1.00 -0.60 19.26
N ILE A 251 0.16 -0.68 18.61
CA ILE A 251 0.27 -1.30 17.28
C ILE A 251 -0.17 -2.78 17.36
N ASN A 252 -1.07 -3.16 16.45
CA ASN A 252 -1.55 -4.52 16.24
C ASN A 252 -0.76 -5.15 15.08
N LEU A 253 0.10 -6.12 15.39
CA LEU A 253 0.98 -6.78 14.42
C LEU A 253 0.22 -7.66 13.43
N PRO A 254 -0.70 -8.56 13.84
CA PRO A 254 -1.59 -9.26 12.90
C PRO A 254 -2.39 -8.31 12.00
N GLY A 255 -2.97 -7.25 12.57
CA GLY A 255 -3.74 -6.26 11.80
C GLY A 255 -2.86 -5.51 10.80
N THR A 256 -1.62 -5.21 11.16
CA THR A 256 -0.61 -4.60 10.29
C THR A 256 -0.26 -5.52 9.11
N LEU A 257 -0.08 -6.82 9.36
CA LEU A 257 0.14 -7.82 8.31
C LEU A 257 -1.06 -7.88 7.36
N LYS A 258 -2.28 -8.04 7.89
CA LYS A 258 -3.52 -8.10 7.09
C LYS A 258 -3.70 -6.84 6.23
N ALA A 259 -3.48 -5.67 6.81
CA ALA A 259 -3.61 -4.40 6.10
C ALA A 259 -2.54 -4.22 5.01
N SER A 260 -1.30 -4.62 5.29
CA SER A 260 -0.19 -4.58 4.32
C SER A 260 -0.46 -5.49 3.12
N LEU A 261 -0.82 -6.75 3.37
CA LEU A 261 -1.18 -7.70 2.31
C LEU A 261 -2.38 -7.20 1.50
N ARG A 262 -3.40 -6.66 2.16
CA ARG A 262 -4.57 -6.09 1.46
C ARG A 262 -4.17 -4.95 0.53
N ALA A 263 -3.30 -4.05 0.97
CA ALA A 263 -2.86 -2.91 0.16
C ALA A 263 -2.02 -3.37 -1.05
N GLN A 264 -1.06 -4.27 -0.85
CA GLN A 264 -0.21 -4.79 -1.93
C GLN A 264 -1.00 -5.49 -3.06
N ASN A 265 -2.14 -6.11 -2.72
CA ASN A 265 -3.04 -6.78 -3.67
C ASN A 265 -4.09 -5.85 -4.29
N ARG A 266 -4.12 -4.56 -3.97
CA ARG A 266 -5.04 -3.62 -4.64
C ARG A 266 -4.57 -3.37 -6.08
N PRO A 267 -5.49 -3.21 -7.04
CA PRO A 267 -5.14 -2.84 -8.40
C PRO A 267 -4.30 -1.57 -8.42
N VAL A 268 -3.28 -1.53 -9.28
CA VAL A 268 -2.37 -0.40 -9.50
C VAL A 268 -3.12 0.91 -9.68
N MET A 269 -4.25 0.90 -10.39
CA MET A 269 -5.06 2.11 -10.60
C MET A 269 -5.61 2.73 -9.30
N THR A 270 -5.65 1.99 -8.19
CA THR A 270 -6.00 2.54 -6.87
C THR A 270 -4.97 3.57 -6.38
N TYR A 271 -3.74 3.47 -6.89
CA TYR A 271 -2.59 4.29 -6.54
C TYR A 271 -2.26 5.31 -7.64
N MET A 272 -3.17 5.51 -8.59
CA MET A 272 -2.99 6.42 -9.71
C MET A 272 -4.18 7.37 -9.81
N LYS A 273 -3.88 8.66 -9.98
CA LYS A 273 -4.87 9.69 -10.21
C LYS A 273 -4.63 10.33 -11.58
N THR A 274 -5.58 10.16 -12.50
CA THR A 274 -5.54 10.86 -13.78
C THR A 274 -5.85 12.35 -13.60
N LEU A 275 -4.98 13.19 -14.14
CA LEU A 275 -5.11 14.64 -14.14
C LEU A 275 -5.89 15.12 -15.39
N SER A 276 -6.29 16.39 -15.40
CA SER A 276 -7.14 16.97 -16.45
C SER A 276 -6.49 17.00 -17.84
N ASP A 277 -5.17 16.93 -17.92
CA ASP A 277 -4.37 16.89 -19.15
C ASP A 277 -4.06 15.44 -19.61
N GLY A 278 -4.60 14.44 -18.92
CA GLY A 278 -4.35 13.02 -19.20
C GLY A 278 -3.04 12.47 -18.63
N ILE A 279 -2.23 13.30 -17.96
CA ILE A 279 -1.06 12.86 -17.20
C ILE A 279 -1.52 12.15 -15.92
N VAL A 280 -0.76 11.17 -15.45
CA VAL A 280 -1.05 10.49 -14.18
C VAL A 280 -0.16 11.03 -13.05
N GLN A 281 -0.78 11.25 -11.90
CA GLN A 281 -0.13 11.40 -10.60
C GLN A 281 -0.10 10.03 -9.92
N ALA A 282 1.09 9.53 -9.62
CA ALA A 282 1.28 8.28 -8.88
C ALA A 282 1.39 8.55 -7.38
N ASP A 283 0.77 7.68 -6.58
CA ASP A 283 0.81 7.71 -5.13
C ASP A 283 2.22 7.40 -4.58
N GLY A 284 2.52 7.87 -3.37
CA GLY A 284 3.82 7.68 -2.70
C GLY A 284 4.18 6.22 -2.45
N ALA A 285 3.21 5.30 -2.51
CA ALA A 285 3.44 3.86 -2.47
C ALA A 285 4.38 3.36 -3.58
N PHE A 286 4.43 4.02 -4.74
CA PHE A 286 5.33 3.65 -5.85
C PHE A 286 6.80 3.94 -5.57
N SER A 287 7.08 4.90 -4.69
CA SER A 287 8.41 5.51 -4.54
C SER A 287 9.10 5.12 -3.23
N GLY A 288 8.33 4.89 -2.17
CA GLY A 288 8.82 4.39 -0.88
C GLY A 288 8.46 2.94 -0.57
N GLY A 289 7.64 2.31 -1.40
CA GLY A 289 6.94 1.08 -1.03
C GLY A 289 5.75 1.35 -0.11
N ILE A 290 5.01 0.30 0.22
CA ILE A 290 3.81 0.40 1.06
C ILE A 290 4.21 0.21 2.52
N ILE A 291 4.23 1.29 3.32
CA ILE A 291 4.33 1.19 4.78
C ILE A 291 2.96 1.46 5.41
N ILE A 292 2.41 0.45 6.08
CA ILE A 292 1.13 0.52 6.78
C ILE A 292 1.30 0.00 8.20
N LEU A 293 0.71 0.68 9.18
CA LEU A 293 0.62 0.24 10.57
C LEU A 293 -0.84 0.25 11.02
N LYS A 294 -1.29 -0.82 11.67
CA LYS A 294 -2.59 -0.84 12.37
C LYS A 294 -2.37 -0.51 13.84
N ILE A 295 -3.08 0.49 14.35
CA ILE A 295 -3.12 0.87 15.77
C ILE A 295 -4.50 0.52 16.34
N GLY A 296 -4.50 -0.01 17.56
CA GLY A 296 -5.68 -0.49 18.24
C GLY A 296 -6.12 -1.88 17.76
N PRO A 297 -7.14 -2.46 18.42
CA PRO A 297 -7.62 -3.79 18.07
C PRO A 297 -8.05 -3.82 16.61
N ASP A 298 -7.98 -5.00 15.99
CA ASP A 298 -8.81 -5.22 14.82
C ASP A 298 -10.25 -5.04 15.28
N ALA A 299 -10.94 -4.04 14.76
CA ALA A 299 -12.38 -4.20 14.68
C ALA A 299 -12.56 -5.55 13.99
N GLU A 300 -13.32 -6.47 14.59
CA GLU A 300 -13.85 -7.61 13.85
C GLU A 300 -14.67 -7.03 12.71
N THR A 301 -14.00 -6.69 11.61
CA THR A 301 -14.64 -6.57 10.33
C THR A 301 -15.06 -8.00 10.08
N THR A 302 -16.32 -8.31 10.40
CA THR A 302 -17.02 -9.36 9.69
C THR A 302 -16.76 -9.03 8.23
N ASP A 303 -15.80 -9.73 7.61
CA ASP A 303 -15.65 -9.67 6.17
C ASP A 303 -17.07 -9.90 5.65
N PRO A 304 -17.64 -9.01 4.82
CA PRO A 304 -19.00 -9.19 4.38
C PRO A 304 -19.07 -10.58 3.78
N THR A 305 -19.85 -11.46 4.43
CA THR A 305 -20.08 -12.80 3.92
C THR A 305 -20.44 -12.63 2.46
N PRO A 306 -19.68 -13.21 1.51
CA PRO A 306 -20.01 -13.11 0.11
C PRO A 306 -21.47 -13.53 0.01
N THR A 307 -22.35 -12.59 -0.34
CA THR A 307 -23.73 -12.97 -0.62
C THR A 307 -23.60 -13.93 -1.79
N PRO A 308 -24.02 -15.21 -1.65
CA PRO A 308 -23.92 -16.15 -2.76
C PRO A 308 -24.59 -15.48 -3.95
N ALA A 309 -23.87 -15.32 -5.05
CA ALA A 309 -24.47 -14.86 -6.27
C ALA A 309 -25.58 -15.86 -6.61
N THR A 310 -26.84 -15.48 -6.42
CA THR A 310 -27.96 -16.23 -6.95
C THR A 310 -27.88 -16.07 -8.46
N SER A 311 -27.14 -16.98 -9.09
CA SER A 311 -27.22 -17.23 -10.52
C SER A 311 -28.68 -17.52 -10.83
N GLN A 312 -29.36 -16.56 -11.47
CA GLN A 312 -30.62 -16.86 -12.11
C GLN A 312 -30.30 -17.74 -13.31
N ALA A 313 -30.99 -18.88 -13.44
CA ALA A 313 -30.85 -19.73 -14.60
C ALA A 313 -31.19 -18.93 -15.86
N VAL A 314 -30.18 -18.64 -16.68
CA VAL A 314 -30.39 -18.04 -17.99
C VAL A 314 -30.95 -19.14 -18.91
N THR A 315 -32.23 -19.04 -19.26
CA THR A 315 -32.78 -19.86 -20.35
C THR A 315 -32.30 -19.28 -21.67
N VAL A 316 -31.32 -19.95 -22.28
CA VAL A 316 -30.84 -19.61 -23.62
C VAL A 316 -31.87 -20.07 -24.65
N HIS A 317 -32.54 -19.13 -25.32
CA HIS A 317 -33.32 -19.44 -26.51
C HIS A 317 -32.39 -19.47 -27.72
N TYR A 318 -32.13 -20.65 -28.26
CA TYR A 318 -31.51 -20.78 -29.58
C TYR A 318 -32.53 -20.31 -30.62
N VAL A 319 -32.23 -19.20 -31.29
CA VAL A 319 -32.93 -18.84 -32.52
C VAL A 319 -32.25 -19.62 -33.63
N GLU A 320 -32.92 -20.67 -34.13
CA GLU A 320 -32.45 -21.37 -35.34
C GLU A 320 -32.42 -20.36 -36.49
N SER A 321 -31.21 -20.06 -37.00
CA SER A 321 -31.07 -19.31 -38.24
C SER A 321 -31.63 -20.17 -39.37
N THR A 322 -32.80 -19.81 -39.89
CA THR A 322 -33.36 -20.46 -41.08
C THR A 322 -32.46 -20.12 -42.27
N THR A 323 -31.58 -21.05 -42.63
CA THR A 323 -30.75 -20.98 -43.82
C THR A 323 -31.67 -21.01 -45.04
N MET A 324 -31.83 -19.87 -45.72
CA MET A 324 -32.45 -19.84 -47.04
C MET A 324 -31.55 -20.60 -48.02
N ALA A 325 -32.04 -21.75 -48.50
CA ALA A 325 -31.42 -22.53 -49.54
C ALA A 325 -31.41 -21.76 -50.87
N THR A 326 -30.23 -21.32 -51.30
CA THR A 326 -29.97 -20.85 -52.66
C THR A 326 -30.04 -22.06 -53.60
N ARG A 327 -31.08 -22.12 -54.44
CA ARG A 327 -31.19 -23.09 -55.54
C ARG A 327 -30.06 -22.85 -56.55
N LEU A 328 -29.22 -23.85 -56.77
CA LEU A 328 -28.38 -23.96 -57.97
C LEU A 328 -29.23 -24.50 -59.15
N PRO A 329 -29.05 -23.98 -60.38
CA PRO A 329 -29.73 -24.50 -61.57
C PRO A 329 -29.07 -25.80 -62.07
N PRO A 330 -29.82 -26.67 -62.79
CA PRO A 330 -29.33 -27.97 -63.23
C PRO A 330 -28.41 -27.85 -64.45
N THR A 331 -27.23 -28.47 -64.36
CA THR A 331 -26.33 -28.72 -65.49
C THR A 331 -26.84 -29.93 -66.27
N ARG A 332 -27.10 -29.76 -67.57
CA ARG A 332 -27.38 -30.86 -68.51
C ARG A 332 -26.11 -31.69 -68.75
N ARG A 333 -26.22 -33.01 -68.63
CA ARG A 333 -25.77 -34.02 -69.62
C ARG A 333 -26.51 -35.32 -69.35
#